data_AF-A0A1V5D280-F1
#
_entry.id   AF-A0A1V5D280-F1
#
_cell.length_a   1.000
_cell.length_b   1.000
_cell.length_c   1.000
_cell.angle_alpha   90.00
_cell.angle_beta   90.00
_cell.angle_gamma   90.00
#
_symmetry.space_group_name_H-M   'P 1'
#
loop_
_entity.id
_entity.type
_entity.pdbx_description
1 polymer ?
#
loop_
_entity_poly.entity_id
_entity_poly.type
_entity_poly.pdbx_seq_one_letter_code
_entity_poly.pdbx_strand_id
1 'polypeptide(L)'
;MERVYVSAKRDMAYRNSRSTLLIIAFLIVFALISFFMMSAHNQLREELMEMLRREREVTDINNKLKTELAGITQARMLELKAKERLGLKKPKDEEVLVLR
;
A
#
# COMPACT_ATOMS: atom_id res chain seq x y z
N MET A 1 76.29 -31.03 -14.70
CA MET A 1 75.08 -30.48 -15.35
C MET A 1 73.86 -31.16 -14.72
N GLU A 2 73.27 -30.55 -13.70
CA GLU A 2 72.02 -31.07 -13.11
C GLU A 2 70.84 -30.21 -13.54
N ARG A 3 69.84 -30.86 -14.11
CA ARG A 3 68.62 -30.23 -14.61
C ARG A 3 67.61 -30.18 -13.46
N VAL A 4 67.36 -28.97 -12.96
CA VAL A 4 66.23 -28.71 -12.06
C VAL A 4 64.98 -28.55 -12.92
N TYR A 5 64.13 -29.58 -12.96
CA TYR A 5 62.86 -29.52 -13.68
C TYR A 5 61.77 -28.85 -12.85
N VAL A 6 61.11 -27.93 -13.53
CA VAL A 6 60.06 -27.00 -13.11
C VAL A 6 58.81 -27.74 -12.59
N SER A 7 58.57 -27.68 -11.27
CA SER A 7 57.31 -28.14 -10.65
C SER A 7 56.43 -27.00 -10.11
N ALA A 8 56.82 -25.73 -10.26
CA ALA A 8 56.14 -24.61 -9.58
C ALA A 8 54.85 -24.09 -10.26
N LYS A 9 54.52 -24.54 -11.48
CA LYS A 9 53.43 -23.93 -12.28
C LYS A 9 52.02 -24.44 -11.95
N ARG A 10 51.86 -25.64 -11.41
CA ARG A 10 50.52 -26.21 -11.10
C ARG A 10 49.89 -25.61 -9.83
N ASP A 11 50.70 -25.36 -8.80
CA ASP A 11 50.19 -24.87 -7.51
C ASP A 11 49.68 -23.43 -7.57
N MET A 12 50.30 -22.58 -8.40
CA MET A 12 49.83 -21.21 -8.60
C MET A 12 48.48 -21.14 -9.33
N ALA A 13 48.27 -21.98 -10.35
CA ALA A 13 47.00 -22.02 -11.09
C ALA A 13 45.84 -22.52 -10.21
N TYR A 14 46.11 -23.50 -9.35
CA TYR A 14 45.12 -24.09 -8.44
C TYR A 14 44.75 -23.16 -7.27
N ARG A 15 45.73 -22.38 -6.76
CA ARG A 15 45.47 -21.38 -5.72
C ARG A 15 44.63 -20.21 -6.24
N ASN A 16 44.87 -19.78 -7.48
CA ASN A 16 44.13 -18.69 -8.10
C ASN A 16 42.70 -19.11 -8.48
N SER A 17 42.51 -20.32 -9.03
CA SER A 17 41.19 -20.83 -9.40
C SER A 17 40.26 -21.03 -8.20
N ARG A 18 40.80 -21.50 -7.06
CA ARG A 18 40.04 -21.57 -5.80
C ARG A 18 39.62 -20.18 -5.31
N SER A 19 40.51 -19.18 -5.39
CA SER A 19 40.17 -17.81 -5.00
C SER A 19 39.11 -17.19 -5.91
N THR A 20 39.18 -17.40 -7.22
CA THR A 20 38.14 -16.93 -8.15
C THR A 20 36.80 -17.63 -7.92
N LEU A 21 36.79 -18.93 -7.61
CA LEU A 21 35.57 -19.66 -7.28
C LEU A 21 34.92 -19.16 -5.98
N LEU A 22 35.72 -18.81 -4.97
CA LEU A 22 35.20 -18.21 -3.73
C LEU A 22 34.57 -16.83 -3.98
N ILE A 23 35.19 -16.00 -4.83
CA ILE A 23 34.62 -14.68 -5.20
C ILE A 23 33.29 -14.86 -5.94
N ILE A 24 33.23 -15.78 -6.91
CA ILE A 24 32.00 -16.09 -7.64
C ILE A 24 30.91 -16.61 -6.70
N ALA A 25 31.27 -17.51 -5.78
CA ALA A 25 30.33 -18.01 -4.78
C ALA A 25 29.80 -16.87 -3.89
N PHE A 26 30.67 -15.94 -3.48
CA PHE A 26 30.26 -14.77 -2.69
C PHE A 26 29.30 -13.86 -3.45
N LEU A 27 29.56 -13.62 -4.74
CA LEU A 27 28.66 -12.84 -5.60
C LEU A 27 27.30 -13.52 -5.76
N ILE A 28 27.27 -14.85 -5.92
CA ILE A 28 26.02 -15.60 -6.01
C ILE A 28 25.23 -15.50 -4.70
N VAL A 29 25.89 -15.69 -3.56
CA VAL A 29 25.25 -15.56 -2.23
C VAL A 29 24.71 -14.14 -2.04
N PHE A 30 25.50 -13.12 -2.39
CA PHE A 30 25.07 -11.73 -2.30
C PHE A 30 23.87 -11.41 -3.20
N ALA A 31 23.85 -11.94 -4.42
CA ALA A 31 22.73 -11.79 -5.35
C ALA A 31 21.47 -12.47 -4.80
N LEU A 32 21.60 -13.67 -4.22
CA LEU A 32 20.47 -14.37 -3.58
C LEU A 32 19.91 -13.58 -2.41
N ILE A 33 20.77 -13.09 -1.50
CA ILE A 33 20.33 -12.27 -0.35
C ILE A 33 19.60 -11.02 -0.84
N SER A 34 20.17 -10.33 -1.83
CA SER A 34 19.56 -9.13 -2.41
C SER A 34 18.21 -9.44 -3.06
N PHE A 35 18.07 -10.57 -3.74
CA PHE A 35 16.82 -11.01 -4.34
C PHE A 35 15.74 -11.31 -3.28
N PHE A 36 16.09 -12.05 -2.22
CA PHE A 36 15.17 -12.31 -1.12
C PHE A 36 14.74 -11.02 -0.41
N MET A 37 15.66 -10.09 -0.19
CA MET A 37 15.37 -8.80 0.44
C MET A 37 14.44 -7.95 -0.43
N MET A 38 14.66 -7.92 -1.75
CA MET A 38 13.79 -7.25 -2.70
C MET A 38 12.38 -7.87 -2.75
N SER A 39 12.31 -9.21 -2.74
CA SER A 39 11.03 -9.93 -2.71
C SER A 39 10.23 -9.63 -1.45
N ALA A 40 10.86 -9.68 -0.28
CA ALA A 40 10.23 -9.36 1.00
C ALA A 40 9.77 -7.89 1.03
N HIS A 41 10.61 -6.97 0.55
CA HIS A 41 10.26 -5.55 0.50
C HIS A 41 9.08 -5.28 -0.43
N ASN A 42 9.01 -5.96 -1.57
CA ASN A 42 7.89 -5.82 -2.50
C ASN A 42 6.58 -6.33 -1.91
N GLN A 43 6.59 -7.49 -1.22
CA GLN A 43 5.40 -8.02 -0.54
C GLN A 43 4.89 -7.04 0.54
N LEU A 44 5.79 -6.56 1.40
CA LEU A 44 5.45 -5.56 2.43
C LEU A 44 4.91 -4.26 1.83
N ARG A 45 5.47 -3.81 0.71
CA ARG A 45 4.96 -2.63 -0.01
C ARG A 45 3.56 -2.86 -0.57
N GLU A 46 3.30 -4.03 -1.13
CA GLU A 46 2.01 -4.37 -1.71
C GLU A 46 0.93 -4.44 -0.62
N GLU A 47 1.20 -5.11 0.50
CA GLU A 47 0.31 -5.14 1.67
C GLU A 47 0.04 -3.73 2.22
N LEU A 48 1.06 -2.88 2.31
CA LEU A 48 0.91 -1.51 2.78
C LEU A 48 0.07 -0.66 1.82
N MET A 49 0.25 -0.82 0.51
CA MET A 49 -0.59 -0.15 -0.49
C MET A 49 -2.05 -0.61 -0.41
N GLU A 50 -2.27 -1.90 -0.20
CA GLU A 50 -3.62 -2.45 -0.07
C GLU A 50 -4.32 -1.94 1.21
N MET A 51 -3.60 -1.90 2.34
CA MET A 51 -4.13 -1.32 3.59
C MET A 51 -4.48 0.17 3.41
N LEU A 52 -3.60 0.95 2.79
CA LEU A 52 -3.83 2.38 2.54
C LEU A 52 -5.06 2.60 1.63
N ARG A 53 -5.28 1.71 0.66
CA ARG A 53 -6.45 1.75 -0.22
C ARG A 53 -7.74 1.48 0.55
N ARG A 54 -7.75 0.45 1.40
CA ARG A 54 -8.92 0.14 2.26
C ARG A 54 -9.22 1.28 3.22
N GLU A 55 -8.20 1.89 3.82
CA GLU A 55 -8.37 3.05 4.71
C GLU A 55 -9.02 4.23 3.99
N ARG A 56 -8.61 4.53 2.76
CA ARG A 56 -9.26 5.56 1.93
C ARG A 56 -10.70 5.23 1.62
N GLU A 57 -10.99 4.00 1.21
CA GLU A 57 -12.38 3.57 0.93
C GLU A 57 -13.28 3.73 2.16
N VAL A 58 -12.81 3.33 3.33
CA VAL A 58 -13.55 3.51 4.60
C VAL A 58 -13.74 5.00 4.91
N THR A 59 -12.72 5.83 4.68
CA THR A 59 -12.78 7.28 4.92
C THR A 59 -13.80 7.95 4.00
N ASP A 60 -13.84 7.57 2.72
CA ASP A 60 -14.78 8.09 1.75
C ASP A 60 -16.22 7.69 2.10
N ILE A 61 -16.44 6.43 2.49
CA ILE A 61 -17.74 5.96 2.99
C ILE A 61 -18.16 6.73 4.24
N ASN A 62 -17.25 6.94 5.20
CA ASN A 62 -17.54 7.69 6.42
C ASN A 62 -17.93 9.14 6.11
N ASN A 63 -17.21 9.79 5.18
CA ASN A 63 -17.53 11.14 4.74
C ASN A 63 -18.89 11.19 4.06
N LYS A 64 -19.20 10.24 3.18
CA LYS A 64 -20.51 10.14 2.53
C LYS A 64 -21.63 9.98 3.57
N LEU A 65 -21.48 9.05 4.50
CA LEU A 65 -22.43 8.84 5.59
C LEU A 65 -22.62 10.10 6.44
N LYS A 66 -21.54 10.82 6.77
CA LYS A 66 -21.63 12.11 7.48
C LYS A 66 -22.43 13.15 6.70
N THR A 67 -22.22 13.24 5.38
CA THR A 67 -22.98 14.18 4.55
C THR A 67 -24.46 13.81 4.46
N GLU A 68 -24.78 12.52 4.33
CA GLU A 68 -26.16 12.04 4.33
C GLU A 68 -26.85 12.30 5.67
N LEU A 69 -26.16 12.00 6.78
CA LEU A 69 -26.66 12.30 8.12
C LEU A 69 -26.87 13.80 8.34
N ALA A 70 -25.94 14.64 7.89
CA ALA A 70 -26.08 16.09 7.99
C ALA A 70 -27.32 16.58 7.24
N GLY A 71 -27.57 16.08 6.02
CA GLY A 71 -28.77 16.40 5.24
C GLY A 71 -30.06 15.98 5.96
N ILE A 72 -30.13 14.73 6.45
CA ILE A 72 -31.29 14.23 7.20
C ILE A 72 -31.52 15.04 8.47
N THR A 73 -30.46 15.35 9.21
CA THR A 73 -30.56 16.06 10.48
C THR A 73 -30.98 17.51 10.27
N GLN A 74 -30.48 18.18 9.22
CA GLN A 74 -30.91 19.52 8.84
C GLN A 74 -32.38 19.55 8.42
N ALA A 75 -32.82 18.61 7.57
CA ALA A 75 -34.22 18.49 7.17
C ALA A 75 -35.13 18.25 8.38
N ARG A 76 -34.74 17.33 9.27
CA ARG A 76 -35.48 17.05 10.51
C ARG A 76 -35.51 18.24 11.46
N MET A 77 -34.39 18.97 11.62
CA MET A 77 -34.34 20.18 12.45
C MET A 77 -35.20 21.31 11.88
N LEU A 78 -35.25 21.45 10.55
CA LEU A 78 -36.15 22.39 9.87
C LEU A 78 -37.61 22.03 10.11
N GLU A 79 -37.98 20.76 9.97
CA GLU A 79 -39.33 20.27 10.25
C GLU A 79 -39.73 20.52 11.72
N LEU A 80 -38.83 20.24 12.66
CA LEU A 80 -39.05 20.45 14.09
C LEU A 80 -39.23 21.94 14.42
N LYS A 81 -38.36 22.80 13.90
CA LYS A 81 -38.46 24.25 14.07
C LYS A 81 -39.72 24.82 13.43
N ALA A 82 -40.11 24.37 12.25
CA ALA A 82 -41.34 24.81 11.58
C ALA A 82 -42.59 24.41 12.38
N LYS A 83 -42.60 23.21 12.94
CA LYS A 83 -43.70 22.73 13.78
C LYS A 83 -43.79 23.49 15.11
N GLU A 84 -42.68 23.72 15.80
CA GLU A 84 -42.66 24.38 17.11
C GLU A 84 -42.86 25.89 17.03
N ARG A 85 -42.21 26.58 16.08
CA ARG A 85 -42.24 28.04 15.98
C ARG A 85 -43.40 28.57 15.15
N LEU A 86 -43.79 27.84 14.10
CA LEU A 86 -44.76 28.31 13.11
C LEU A 86 -46.07 27.49 13.16
N GLY A 87 -46.14 26.43 13.97
CA GLY A 87 -47.32 25.56 14.05
C GLY A 87 -47.63 24.81 12.74
N LEU A 88 -46.70 24.80 11.78
CA LEU A 88 -46.90 24.26 10.45
C LEU A 88 -46.91 22.72 10.49
N LYS A 89 -47.96 22.11 9.92
CA LYS A 89 -48.00 20.67 9.65
C LYS A 89 -47.28 20.39 8.32
N LYS A 90 -46.63 19.22 8.23
CA LYS A 90 -46.02 18.75 6.99
C LYS A 90 -47.07 18.80 5.86
N PRO A 91 -46.81 19.54 4.76
CA PRO A 91 -47.76 19.66 3.66
C PRO A 91 -47.99 18.28 3.01
N LYS A 92 -49.19 18.04 2.49
CA LYS A 92 -49.47 16.84 1.68
C LYS A 92 -48.77 16.99 0.33
N ASP A 93 -48.35 15.88 -0.28
CA ASP A 93 -47.62 15.87 -1.56
C ASP A 93 -48.41 16.56 -2.70
N GLU A 94 -49.72 16.71 -2.57
CA GLU A 94 -50.60 17.40 -3.52
C GLU A 94 -50.56 18.94 -3.42
N GLU A 95 -50.09 19.52 -2.31
CA GLU A 95 -50.14 20.98 -2.05
C GLU A 95 -48.85 21.74 -2.43
N VAL A 96 -47.82 21.05 -2.91
CA VAL A 96 -46.53 21.68 -3.25
C VAL A 96 -46.58 22.28 -4.66
N LEU A 97 -47.34 23.37 -4.82
CA LEU A 97 -47.25 24.26 -5.98
C LEU A 97 -46.12 25.26 -5.74
N VAL A 98 -44.97 25.01 -6.36
CA VAL A 98 -43.86 25.97 -6.40
C VAL A 98 -44.28 27.13 -7.30
N LEU A 99 -44.62 28.28 -6.69
CA LEU A 99 -44.70 29.54 -7.43
C LEU A 99 -43.28 29.92 -7.85
N ARG A 100 -43.12 30.10 -9.17
CA ARG A 100 -41.87 30.36 -9.87
C ARG A 100 -41.39 31.79 -9.70
#